data_AF-A0AAD1W3A9-F1
#
_entry.id   AF-A0AAD1W3A9-F1
#
_cell.length_a   1.000
_cell.length_b   1.000
_cell.length_c   1.000
_cell.angle_alpha   90.00
_cell.angle_beta   90.00
_cell.angle_gamma   90.00
#
_symmetry.space_group_name_H-M   'P 1'
#
loop_
_entity.id
_entity.type
_entity.pdbx_description
1 polymer ?
#
loop_
_entity_poly.entity_id
_entity_poly.type
_entity_poly.pdbx_seq_one_letter_code
_entity_poly.pdbx_strand_id
1 'polypeptide(L)'
;MYLSSIWRVTVEISPGPILEVMYLSSIWRVTVEISPGPILEVMYLSSIWRVTVEISPGPILEAMYLSGIWRVKVETSPLPILEAMYLSGIWRVKVETSPGPISGG
;
A
#
# COMPACT_ATOMS: atom_id res chain seq x y z
N MET A 1 4.17 -4.48 -12.58
CA MET A 1 2.83 -4.14 -13.13
C MET A 1 2.71 -2.63 -13.32
N TYR A 2 2.04 -2.16 -14.39
CA TYR A 2 1.76 -0.73 -14.62
C TYR A 2 0.29 -0.51 -14.99
N LEU A 3 -0.40 0.41 -14.29
CA LEU A 3 -1.77 0.85 -14.65
C LEU A 3 -1.88 2.38 -14.59
N SER A 4 -2.56 2.99 -15.55
CA SER A 4 -2.77 4.44 -15.56
C SER A 4 -4.06 4.89 -16.22
N SER A 5 -4.50 6.11 -15.91
CA SER A 5 -5.64 6.78 -16.57
C SER A 5 -6.97 6.05 -16.39
N ILE A 6 -7.16 5.41 -15.23
CA ILE A 6 -8.36 4.66 -14.89
C ILE A 6 -9.13 5.41 -13.79
N TRP A 7 -10.46 5.27 -13.79
CA TRP A 7 -11.29 5.85 -12.71
C TRP A 7 -11.04 5.16 -11.36
N ARG A 8 -11.07 3.83 -11.31
CA ARG A 8 -10.86 3.06 -10.08
C ARG A 8 -10.03 1.81 -10.33
N VAL A 9 -9.12 1.52 -9.44
CA VAL A 9 -8.32 0.28 -9.43
C VAL A 9 -8.36 -0.32 -8.03
N THR A 10 -8.58 -1.64 -7.97
CA THR A 10 -8.31 -2.45 -6.79
C THR A 10 -7.22 -3.45 -7.18
N VAL A 11 -6.16 -3.53 -6.38
CA VAL A 11 -5.10 -4.54 -6.53
C VAL A 11 -5.12 -5.43 -5.31
N GLU A 12 -5.32 -6.72 -5.53
CA GLU A 12 -5.23 -7.75 -4.49
C GLU A 12 -3.94 -8.54 -4.70
N ILE A 13 -3.05 -8.51 -3.72
CA ILE A 13 -1.81 -9.27 -3.71
C ILE A 13 -2.01 -10.45 -2.77
N SER A 14 -2.29 -11.61 -3.35
CA SER A 14 -2.50 -12.88 -2.65
C SER A 14 -1.17 -13.47 -2.15
N PRO A 15 -1.16 -14.48 -1.26
CA PRO A 15 0.07 -15.12 -0.78
C PRO A 15 0.86 -15.84 -1.88
N GLY A 16 2.20 -15.80 -1.82
CA GLY A 16 3.09 -16.52 -2.73
C GLY A 16 3.70 -15.79 -3.95
N PRO A 17 3.16 -14.69 -4.49
CA PRO A 17 3.83 -13.92 -5.53
C PRO A 17 4.95 -13.08 -4.92
N ILE A 18 6.07 -13.06 -5.64
CA ILE A 18 7.10 -12.04 -5.51
C ILE A 18 6.80 -11.01 -6.60
N LEU A 19 6.42 -9.81 -6.20
CA LEU A 19 6.27 -8.68 -7.10
C LEU A 19 7.46 -7.76 -6.87
N GLU A 20 8.37 -7.69 -7.82
CA GLU A 20 9.50 -6.75 -7.72
C GLU A 20 8.97 -5.32 -7.74
N VAL A 21 8.16 -4.95 -8.76
CA VAL A 21 7.71 -3.56 -8.89
C VAL A 21 6.26 -3.40 -9.37
N MET A 22 5.53 -2.51 -8.68
CA MET A 22 4.20 -2.05 -9.05
C MET A 22 4.15 -0.53 -9.24
N TYR A 23 3.55 -0.07 -10.34
CA TYR A 23 3.35 1.34 -10.67
C TYR A 23 1.86 1.62 -10.96
N LEU A 24 1.24 2.55 -10.24
CA LEU A 24 -0.11 3.04 -10.53
C LEU A 24 -0.07 4.57 -10.62
N SER A 25 -0.59 5.14 -11.71
CA SER A 25 -0.54 6.59 -11.91
C SER A 25 -1.81 7.19 -12.51
N SER A 26 -2.09 8.47 -12.26
CA SER A 26 -3.19 9.20 -12.89
C SER A 26 -4.56 8.51 -12.72
N ILE A 27 -4.86 8.08 -11.49
CA ILE A 27 -6.09 7.34 -11.14
C ILE A 27 -6.93 8.15 -10.15
N TRP A 28 -8.26 8.08 -10.24
CA TRP A 28 -9.11 8.77 -9.26
C TRP A 28 -9.15 8.05 -7.90
N ARG A 29 -9.26 6.73 -7.88
CA ARG A 29 -9.19 5.95 -6.63
C ARG A 29 -8.43 4.64 -6.78
N VAL A 30 -7.48 4.42 -5.89
CA VAL A 30 -6.76 3.16 -5.75
C VAL A 30 -7.01 2.55 -4.38
N THR A 31 -7.30 1.26 -4.36
CA THR A 31 -7.22 0.41 -3.17
C THR A 31 -6.18 -0.67 -3.45
N VAL A 32 -5.24 -0.87 -2.52
CA VAL A 32 -4.29 -1.99 -2.57
C VAL A 32 -4.46 -2.82 -1.31
N GLU A 33 -4.70 -4.11 -1.49
CA GLU A 33 -4.87 -5.08 -0.40
C GLU A 33 -3.74 -6.11 -0.49
N ILE A 34 -2.93 -6.18 0.56
CA ILE A 34 -1.78 -7.08 0.63
C ILE A 34 -2.08 -8.16 1.68
N SER A 35 -2.23 -9.40 1.21
CA SER A 35 -2.46 -10.58 2.06
C SER A 35 -1.19 -10.97 2.82
N PRO A 36 -1.23 -11.89 3.79
CA PRO A 36 -0.05 -12.46 4.43
C PRO A 36 0.84 -13.26 3.46
N GLY A 37 2.16 -13.07 3.50
CA GLY A 37 3.13 -13.89 2.76
C GLY A 37 3.65 -13.43 1.37
N PRO A 38 3.05 -12.48 0.62
CA PRO A 38 3.70 -11.87 -0.52
C PRO A 38 4.94 -11.06 -0.12
N ILE A 39 5.88 -11.01 -1.07
CA ILE A 39 7.02 -10.08 -1.04
C ILE A 39 6.78 -9.07 -2.17
N LEU A 40 6.65 -7.80 -1.80
CA LEU A 40 6.58 -6.69 -2.73
C LEU A 40 7.79 -5.80 -2.49
N GLU A 41 8.75 -5.76 -3.41
CA GLU A 41 9.95 -4.95 -3.17
C GLU A 41 9.57 -3.47 -3.25
N VAL A 42 8.96 -3.05 -4.36
CA VAL A 42 8.68 -1.62 -4.57
C VAL A 42 7.28 -1.33 -5.12
N MET A 43 6.60 -0.38 -4.47
CA MET A 43 5.33 0.19 -4.91
C MET A 43 5.46 1.69 -5.20
N TYR A 44 5.04 2.11 -6.39
CA TYR A 44 4.96 3.51 -6.80
C TYR A 44 3.52 3.91 -7.12
N LEU A 45 2.98 4.88 -6.38
CA LEU A 45 1.68 5.47 -6.64
C LEU A 45 1.83 6.98 -6.88
N SER A 46 1.36 7.49 -8.03
CA SER A 46 1.54 8.90 -8.39
C SER A 46 0.32 9.56 -9.03
N SER A 47 0.10 10.84 -8.73
CA SER A 47 -0.98 11.64 -9.34
C SER A 47 -2.36 11.00 -9.13
N ILE A 48 -2.68 10.65 -7.88
CA ILE A 48 -3.92 9.95 -7.51
C ILE A 48 -4.79 10.82 -6.62
N TRP A 49 -6.11 10.80 -6.80
CA TRP A 49 -6.99 11.57 -5.90
C TRP A 49 -7.18 10.89 -4.53
N ARG A 50 -7.35 9.56 -4.49
CA ARG A 50 -7.43 8.82 -3.23
C ARG A 50 -6.73 7.47 -3.30
N VAL A 51 -5.87 7.21 -2.32
CA VAL A 51 -5.23 5.92 -2.09
C VAL A 51 -5.65 5.36 -0.73
N THR A 52 -6.04 4.09 -0.73
CA THR A 52 -6.09 3.25 0.47
C THR A 52 -5.14 2.07 0.27
N VAL A 53 -4.27 1.81 1.25
CA VAL A 53 -3.43 0.61 1.29
C VAL A 53 -3.73 -0.14 2.58
N GLU A 54 -4.09 -1.42 2.46
CA GLU A 54 -4.37 -2.32 3.57
C GLU A 54 -3.34 -3.45 3.57
N ILE A 55 -2.58 -3.56 4.65
CA ILE A 55 -1.48 -4.51 4.77
C ILE A 55 -1.79 -5.48 5.92
N SER A 56 -2.00 -6.74 5.58
CA SER A 56 -2.20 -7.83 6.55
C SER A 56 -0.91 -8.14 7.33
N PRO A 57 -0.93 -8.97 8.38
CA PRO A 57 0.30 -9.43 9.05
C PRO A 57 1.18 -10.30 8.13
N GLY A 58 2.50 -10.15 8.21
CA GLY A 58 3.46 -11.02 7.53
C GLY A 58 3.88 -10.77 6.07
N PRO A 59 3.30 -9.84 5.27
CA PRO A 59 3.91 -9.45 4.01
C PRO A 59 5.17 -8.62 4.26
N ILE A 60 6.07 -8.67 3.28
CA ILE A 60 7.26 -7.82 3.20
C ILE A 60 7.02 -6.79 2.10
N LEU A 61 7.06 -5.52 2.46
CA LEU A 61 7.04 -4.37 1.57
C LEU A 61 8.29 -3.53 1.82
N GLU A 62 9.29 -3.59 0.94
CA GLU A 62 10.55 -2.88 1.19
C GLU A 62 10.34 -1.36 1.06
N ALA A 63 9.75 -0.91 -0.05
CA ALA A 63 9.55 0.52 -0.28
C ALA A 63 8.20 0.87 -0.90
N MET A 64 7.56 1.89 -0.33
CA MET A 64 6.38 2.53 -0.89
C MET A 64 6.64 4.00 -1.20
N TYR A 65 6.47 4.38 -2.46
CA TYR A 65 6.65 5.75 -2.95
C TYR A 65 5.30 6.33 -3.36
N LEU A 66 4.87 7.38 -2.65
CA LEU A 66 3.60 8.06 -2.88
C LEU A 66 3.88 9.50 -3.28
N SER A 67 3.40 9.93 -4.45
CA SER A 67 3.64 11.28 -4.95
C SER A 67 2.41 11.96 -5.56
N GLY A 68 2.19 13.24 -5.24
CA GLY A 68 1.11 14.04 -5.85
C GLY A 68 -0.28 13.46 -5.58
N ILE A 69 -0.57 13.09 -4.33
CA ILE A 69 -1.81 12.42 -3.94
C ILE A 69 -2.65 13.31 -3.04
N TRP A 70 -3.95 13.42 -3.29
CA TRP A 70 -4.80 14.26 -2.47
C TRP A 70 -5.13 13.64 -1.10
N ARG A 71 -5.41 12.34 -1.04
CA ARG A 71 -5.60 11.63 0.24
C ARG A 71 -4.98 10.25 0.21
N VAL A 72 -4.19 9.95 1.24
CA VAL A 72 -3.62 8.64 1.52
C VAL A 72 -4.15 8.12 2.85
N LYS A 73 -4.64 6.89 2.85
CA LYS A 73 -4.89 6.08 4.05
C LYS A 73 -4.03 4.82 3.95
N VAL A 74 -3.22 4.55 4.96
CA VAL A 74 -2.47 3.29 5.09
C VAL A 74 -2.91 2.63 6.38
N GLU A 75 -3.41 1.42 6.28
CA GLU A 75 -3.77 0.58 7.41
C GLU A 75 -2.86 -0.63 7.41
N THR A 76 -2.14 -0.82 8.51
CA THR A 76 -1.28 -1.97 8.69
C THR A 76 -1.75 -2.76 9.89
N SER A 77 -1.76 -4.08 9.75
CA SER A 77 -1.85 -4.97 10.91
C SER A 77 -0.52 -4.92 11.69
N PRO A 78 -0.37 -5.59 12.83
CA PRO A 78 0.93 -5.80 13.45
C PRO A 78 1.75 -6.78 12.62
N LEU A 79 3.08 -6.61 12.63
CA LEU A 79 4.04 -7.48 11.93
C LEU A 79 4.11 -7.43 10.38
N PRO A 80 3.57 -6.44 9.64
CA PRO A 80 4.05 -6.21 8.28
C PRO A 80 5.42 -5.54 8.35
N ILE A 81 6.34 -6.01 7.53
CA ILE A 81 7.62 -5.34 7.33
C ILE A 81 7.38 -4.31 6.23
N LEU A 82 7.06 -3.07 6.61
CA LEU A 82 7.16 -1.92 5.72
C LEU A 82 8.46 -1.18 6.05
N GLU A 83 9.51 -1.37 5.26
CA GLU A 83 10.82 -0.81 5.63
C GLU A 83 10.87 0.70 5.44
N ALA A 84 10.33 1.19 4.32
CA ALA A 84 10.32 2.61 4.02
C ALA A 84 9.04 3.07 3.30
N MET A 85 8.57 4.24 3.70
CA MET A 85 7.49 4.95 3.01
C MET A 85 7.90 6.38 2.71
N TYR A 86 7.93 6.73 1.44
CA TYR A 86 8.32 8.04 0.92
C TYR A 86 7.08 8.78 0.45
N LEU A 87 6.84 9.96 1.02
CA LEU A 87 5.67 10.78 0.74
C LEU A 87 6.11 12.13 0.17
N SER A 88 5.60 12.50 -1.00
CA SER A 88 5.86 13.81 -1.61
C SER A 88 4.59 14.39 -2.22
N GLY A 89 4.34 15.69 -2.02
CA GLY A 89 3.15 16.35 -2.57
C GLY A 89 1.83 15.69 -2.15
N ILE A 90 1.74 15.25 -0.88
CA ILE A 90 0.52 14.64 -0.34
C ILE A 90 -0.26 15.69 0.45
N TRP A 91 -1.55 15.87 0.13
CA TRP A 91 -2.38 16.85 0.84
C TRP A 91 -2.86 16.36 2.21
N ARG A 92 -3.20 15.08 2.33
CA ARG A 92 -3.57 14.46 3.61
C ARG A 92 -3.12 13.01 3.68
N VAL A 93 -2.52 12.65 4.80
CA VAL A 93 -2.07 11.29 5.11
C VAL A 93 -2.69 10.86 6.42
N LYS A 94 -3.16 9.62 6.47
CA LYS A 94 -3.52 8.92 7.70
C LYS A 94 -2.84 7.55 7.67
N VAL A 95 -2.06 7.24 8.71
CA VAL A 95 -1.44 5.93 8.90
C VAL A 95 -1.98 5.37 10.20
N GLU A 96 -2.56 4.18 10.13
CA GLU A 96 -3.11 3.48 11.29
C GLU A 96 -2.49 2.10 11.37
N THR A 97 -2.03 1.75 12.57
CA THR A 97 -1.55 0.41 12.87
C THR A 97 -2.54 -0.25 13.81
N SER A 98 -3.20 -1.31 13.37
CA SER A 98 -4.09 -2.08 14.26
C SER A 98 -3.25 -2.80 15.31
N PRO A 99 -3.57 -2.69 16.61
CA PRO A 99 -2.93 -3.50 17.63
C PRO A 99 -3.27 -4.97 17.35
N GLY A 100 -2.30 -5.85 17.60
CA GLY A 100 -2.49 -7.27 17.38
C GLY A 100 -3.49 -7.83 18.39
N PRO A 101 -3.99 -9.06 18.18
CA PRO A 101 -4.62 -9.76 19.28
C PRO A 101 -3.63 -9.73 20.46
N ILE A 102 -4.02 -9.06 21.56
CA ILE A 102 -3.31 -9.15 22.82
C ILE A 102 -3.54 -10.59 23.28
N SER A 103 -2.59 -11.49 22.99
CA SER A 103 -2.57 -12.81 23.59
C SER A 103 -2.21 -12.61 25.07
N GLY A 104 -3.23 -12.37 25.90
CA GLY A 104 -3.09 -12.45 27.34
C GLY A 104 -2.74 -13.88 27.72
N GLY A 105 -1.54 -14.06 28.28
CA GLY A 105 -1.15 -15.28 28.99
C GLY A 105 -1.48 -15.18 30.47
#